data_AF-A0A261FTJ7-F1
#
_entry.id   AF-A0A261FTJ7-F1
#
_cell.length_a   1.000
_cell.length_b   1.000
_cell.length_c   1.000
_cell.angle_alpha   90.00
_cell.angle_beta   90.00
_cell.angle_gamma   90.00
#
_symmetry.space_group_name_H-M   'P 1'
#
loop_
_entity.id
_entity.type
_entity.pdbx_description
1 polymer ?
#
loop_
_entity_poly.entity_id
_entity_poly.type
_entity_poly.pdbx_seq_one_letter_code
_entity_poly.pdbx_strand_id
1 'polypeptide(L)' 'MDFLNQVLELFVRFVQIGGGLWLVWGVVSFGGALKDQNGPDMKSGMWQIVGGGLILAAGTLFSSIALS' A
#
# COMPACT_ATOMS: atom_id res chain seq x y z
N MET A 1 9.24 -6.42 -26.82
CA MET A 1 8.43 -6.70 -25.61
C MET A 1 9.21 -6.38 -24.33
N ASP A 2 10.54 -6.42 -24.34
CA ASP A 2 11.37 -6.21 -23.13
C ASP A 2 11.25 -4.83 -22.48
N PHE A 3 11.18 -3.76 -23.27
CA PHE A 3 11.10 -2.40 -22.72
C PHE A 3 9.78 -2.15 -21.98
N LEU A 4 8.66 -2.64 -22.53
CA LEU A 4 7.34 -2.46 -21.94
C LEU A 4 7.21 -3.27 -20.63
N ASN A 5 7.81 -4.47 -20.58
CA ASN A 5 7.89 -5.27 -19.37
C ASN A 5 8.77 -4.61 -18.29
N GLN A 6 9.91 -4.01 -18.66
CA GLN A 6 10.74 -3.25 -17.71
C GLN A 6 9.99 -2.06 -17.11
N VAL A 7 9.24 -1.32 -17.93
CA VAL A 7 8.43 -0.20 -17.45
C VAL A 7 7.33 -0.70 -16.50
N LEU A 8 6.62 -1.77 -16.86
CA LEU A 8 5.59 -2.37 -16.00
C LEU A 8 6.16 -2.88 -14.67
N GLU A 9 7.32 -3.54 -14.70
CA GLU A 9 7.99 -4.02 -13.49
C GLU A 9 8.41 -2.85 -12.59
N LEU A 10 8.90 -1.76 -13.17
CA LEU A 10 9.21 -0.54 -12.43
C LEU A 10 7.95 0.02 -11.74
N PHE A 11 6.81 0.08 -12.44
CA PHE A 11 5.53 0.50 -11.85
C PHE A 11 5.09 -0.41 -10.69
N VAL A 12 5.17 -1.73 -10.86
CA VAL A 12 4.85 -2.69 -9.80
C VAL A 12 5.72 -2.45 -8.56
N ARG A 13 7.02 -2.23 -8.74
CA ARG A 13 7.94 -1.93 -7.64
C ARG A 13 7.54 -0.64 -6.92
N PHE A 14 7.14 0.40 -7.65
CA PHE A 14 6.63 1.64 -7.03
C PHE A 14 5.32 1.42 -6.28
N VAL A 15 4.41 0.62 -6.82
CA VAL A 15 3.15 0.26 -6.14
C VAL A 15 3.43 -0.53 -4.86
N GLN A 16 4.37 -1.47 -4.89
CA GLN A 16 4.77 -2.24 -3.71
C GLN A 16 5.42 -1.37 -2.64
N ILE A 17 6.37 -0.51 -3.03
CA ILE A 17 7.05 0.38 -2.08
C ILE A 17 6.08 1.44 -1.53
N GLY A 18 5.27 2.05 -2.40
CA GLY A 18 4.27 3.05 -2.04
C GLY A 18 3.18 2.47 -1.13
N GLY A 19 2.64 1.30 -1.48
CA GLY A 19 1.66 0.59 -0.66
C GLY A 19 2.22 0.18 0.70
N GLY A 20 3.46 -0.30 0.74
CA GLY A 20 4.15 -0.64 1.98
C GLY A 20 4.37 0.56 2.89
N LEU A 21 4.86 1.68 2.35
CA LEU A 21 5.04 2.91 3.11
C LEU A 21 3.71 3.46 3.64
N TRP A 22 2.66 3.42 2.80
CA TRP A 22 1.31 3.85 3.19
C TRP A 22 0.73 2.99 4.30
N LEU A 23 0.97 1.68 4.27
CA LEU A 23 0.53 0.75 5.32
C LEU A 23 1.24 1.08 6.66
N VAL A 24 2.56 1.25 6.65
CA VAL A 24 3.34 1.61 7.84
C VAL A 24 2.83 2.92 8.44
N TRP A 25 2.60 3.93 7.60
CA TRP A 25 2.06 5.21 8.05
C TRP A 25 0.65 5.07 8.66
N GLY A 26 -0.21 4.25 8.04
CA GLY A 26 -1.54 3.94 8.59
C GLY A 26 -1.48 3.29 9.97
N VAL A 27 -0.54 2.38 10.21
CA VAL A 27 -0.33 1.75 11.54
C VAL A 27 0.11 2.79 12.57
N VAL A 28 1.02 3.70 12.20
CA VAL A 28 1.48 4.78 13.09
C VAL A 28 0.33 5.74 13.41
N SER A 29 -0.43 6.18 12.41
CA SER A 29 -1.59 7.05 12.57
C SER A 29 -2.65 6.40 13.47
N PHE A 30 -2.95 5.12 13.23
CA PHE A 30 -3.91 4.37 14.04
C PHE A 30 -3.45 4.23 15.50
N GLY A 31 -2.19 3.88 15.73
CA GLY A 31 -1.62 3.76 17.07
C GLY A 31 -1.58 5.09 17.83
N GLY A 32 -1.23 6.19 17.14
CA GLY A 32 -1.31 7.55 17.69
C GLY A 32 -2.75 7.94 18.05
N ALA A 33 -3.70 7.67 17.17
CA ALA A 33 -5.11 7.95 17.42
C ALA A 33 -5.71 7.11 18.56
N LEU A 34 -5.26 5.87 18.74
CA LEU A 34 -5.64 5.03 19.89
C LEU A 34 -5.15 5.63 21.20
N LYS A 35 -3.90 6.09 21.23
CA LYS A 35 -3.31 6.75 22.41
C LYS A 35 -4.09 8.01 22.78
N ASP A 36 -4.43 8.83 21.78
CA ASP A 36 -5.08 10.12 22.00
C ASP A 36 -6.62 9.99 22.07
N GLN A 37 -7.16 8.76 22.02
CA GLN A 37 -8.59 8.43 21.96
C GLN A 37 -9.36 9.22 20.89
N ASN A 38 -8.68 9.57 19.78
CA ASN A 38 -9.25 10.39 18.73
C ASN A 38 -10.00 9.52 17.71
N GLY A 39 -11.32 9.40 17.88
CA GLY A 39 -12.19 8.52 17.07
C GLY A 39 -12.12 8.75 15.55
N PRO A 40 -12.14 10.00 15.04
CA PRO A 40 -11.93 10.30 13.63
C PRO A 40 -10.58 9.82 13.06
N ASP A 41 -9.49 10.07 13.77
CA ASP A 41 -8.14 9.71 13.30
C ASP A 41 -7.92 8.20 13.35
N MET A 42 -8.55 7.50 14.30
CA MET A 42 -8.52 6.04 14.37
C MET A 42 -9.21 5.43 13.15
N LYS A 43 -10.35 5.99 12.72
CA LYS A 43 -11.04 5.55 11.50
C LYS A 43 -10.21 5.83 10.25
N SER A 44 -9.55 6.99 10.19
CA SER A 44 -8.65 7.35 9.10
C SER A 44 -7.43 6.41 9.03
N GLY A 45 -6.76 6.16 10.15
CA GLY A 45 -5.61 5.25 10.23
C GLY A 45 -5.97 3.82 9.84
N MET A 46 -7.13 3.31 10.27
CA MET A 46 -7.62 2.00 9.85
C MET A 46 -7.82 1.92 8.34
N TRP A 47 -8.38 2.96 7.71
CA TRP A 47 -8.52 3.02 6.25
C TRP A 47 -7.18 3.09 5.53
N GLN A 48 -6.18 3.75 6.10
CA GLN A 48 -4.83 3.80 5.54
C GLN A 48 -4.15 2.42 5.59
N ILE A 49 -4.35 1.65 6.67
CA ILE A 49 -3.85 0.27 6.77
C ILE A 49 -4.50 -0.62 5.71
N VAL A 50 -5.84 -0.58 5.60
CA VAL A 50 -6.59 -1.38 4.61
C VAL A 50 -6.22 -0.98 3.19
N GLY A 51 -6.14 0.33 2.91
CA GLY A 51 -5.74 0.85 1.61
C GLY A 51 -4.32 0.46 1.23
N GLY A 52 -3.36 0.57 2.15
CA GLY A 52 -1.97 0.17 1.92
C GLY A 52 -1.83 -1.33 1.66
N GLY A 53 -2.57 -2.15 2.40
CA GLY A 53 -2.64 -3.61 2.17
C GLY A 53 -3.23 -3.98 0.82
N LEU A 54 -4.29 -3.28 0.39
CA LEU A 54 -4.88 -3.47 -0.94
C LEU A 54 -3.93 -3.08 -2.07
N ILE A 55 -3.20 -1.97 -1.93
CA ILE A 55 -2.21 -1.53 -2.92
C ILE A 55 -1.09 -2.58 -3.05
N LEU A 56 -0.59 -3.12 -1.93
CA LEU A 56 0.39 -4.20 -1.94
C LEU A 56 -0.13 -5.45 -2.65
N ALA A 57 -1.34 -5.91 -2.29
CA ALA A 57 -1.95 -7.09 -2.88
C ALA A 57 -2.22 -6.93 -4.38
N ALA A 58 -2.64 -5.73 -4.81
CA ALA A 58 -2.82 -5.42 -6.22
C ALA A 58 -1.48 -5.44 -6.97
N GLY A 59 -0.41 -4.89 -6.39
CA GLY A 59 0.93 -4.93 -6.99
C GLY A 59 1.46 -6.35 -7.16
N THR A 60 1.28 -7.22 -6.16
CA THR A 60 1.73 -8.63 -6.25
C THR A 60 0.90 -9.43 -7.26
N LEU A 61 -0.43 -9.30 -7.25
CA LEU A 61 -1.30 -9.95 -8.22
C LEU A 61 -1.03 -9.46 -9.65
N PHE A 62 -0.84 -8.16 -9.84
CA PHE A 62 -0.52 -7.61 -11.15
C PHE A 62 0.83 -8.14 -11.66
N SER A 63 1.85 -8.18 -10.79
CA SER A 63 3.14 -8.80 -11.12
C SER A 63 2.99 -10.25 -11.58
N SER A 64 2.09 -11.03 -10.96
CA SER A 64 1.90 -12.44 -11.31
C SER A 64 1.14 -12.67 -12.62
N ILE A 65 0.30 -11.73 -13.05
CA ILE A 65 -0.57 -11.88 -14.23
C ILE A 65 -0.01 -11.13 -15.44
N ALA A 66 0.58 -9.96 -15.25
CA ALA A 66 1.05 -9.10 -16.33
C ALA A 66 2.49 -9.38 -16.77
N LEU A 67 3.31 -10.01 -15.92
CA LEU A 67 4.69 -10.40 -16.23
C LEU A 67 4.86 -11.91 -16.46
N SER A 68 3.75 -12.66 -16.57
CA SER A 68 3.73 -14.10 -16.89
C SER A 68 4.04 -14.38 -18.35
#